data_AF-A0A8C7KXU7-F1
#
_entry.id   AF-A0A8C7KXU7-F1
#
_cell.length_a   1.000
_cell.length_b   1.000
_cell.length_c   1.000
_cell.angle_alpha   90.00
_cell.angle_beta   90.00
_cell.angle_gamma   90.00
#
_symmetry.space_group_name_H-M   'P 1'
#
loop_
_entity.id
_entity.type
_entity.pdbx_description
1 polymer ?
#
loop_
_entity_poly.entity_id
_entity_poly.type
_entity_poly.pdbx_seq_one_letter_code
_entity_poly.pdbx_strand_id
1 'polypeptide(L)'
;MATADKHHRRRRMDAATMSKSNWFRLSSFQIFDLMFNQRNNHKLTCLFTIVLILTCQCLADDGYEMDDFLKREHSLTKPYQGVGSSSSSHWDLMGNAIITTEHVRLTPDLQSRQGAVWSRIPCYLRDWELQVHFKIHGQGKKNLNGDGMALWYTKERMQTGPVFGNMNLFTGLGVFLDTYPNENNNHERVFPYVSGMVGNGTLAYEHDRDGQSTELGGCTALMRNIPHDTFLLIRYTKNRLTIQIDVDGKQQWRDCLDLPGVRLPQGYFFGASSVTGDLSDNHDLISMKLYQLTVERPQEEEEEEELTVPSVDNFEQLNKGKIIQWQGFHILHASFNRFCRNCLFQKMCDNCFCLSI
;
A
#
# COMPACT_ATOMS: atom_id res chain seq x y z
N MET A 1 36.31 63.36 -49.68
CA MET A 1 36.80 61.98 -49.76
C MET A 1 35.56 61.09 -49.75
N ALA A 2 35.03 60.57 -50.87
CA ALA A 2 35.64 59.67 -51.87
C ALA A 2 36.11 58.36 -51.21
N THR A 3 35.69 57.15 -51.61
CA THR A 3 34.77 56.65 -52.67
C THR A 3 34.39 55.19 -52.31
N ALA A 4 33.14 54.70 -52.49
CA ALA A 4 32.61 53.92 -53.65
C ALA A 4 33.32 52.54 -53.88
N ASP A 5 32.70 51.42 -54.27
CA ASP A 5 31.28 51.02 -54.45
C ASP A 5 31.09 49.47 -54.44
N LYS A 6 29.83 49.02 -54.56
CA LYS A 6 29.24 47.70 -54.90
C LYS A 6 30.07 46.78 -55.86
N HIS A 7 29.89 45.45 -55.94
CA HIS A 7 28.65 44.84 -56.48
C HIS A 7 28.43 43.32 -56.33
N HIS A 8 27.13 42.97 -56.23
CA HIS A 8 26.47 41.68 -56.51
C HIS A 8 27.00 40.84 -57.70
N ARG A 9 26.78 39.51 -57.61
CA ARG A 9 25.90 38.81 -58.57
C ARG A 9 25.20 37.56 -57.98
N ARG A 10 23.88 37.45 -58.23
CA ARG A 10 23.06 36.24 -58.06
C ARG A 10 23.24 35.30 -59.27
N ARG A 11 23.02 34.00 -59.08
CA ARG A 11 22.24 33.14 -59.99
C ARG A 11 21.66 31.94 -59.23
N ARG A 12 20.74 31.22 -59.90
CA ARG A 12 19.65 30.40 -59.33
C ARG A 12 19.44 29.18 -60.23
N MET A 13 18.72 28.15 -59.76
CA MET A 13 18.14 27.03 -60.54
C MET A 13 19.16 25.98 -61.04
N ASP A 14 18.83 24.71 -61.30
CA ASP A 14 17.75 23.81 -60.79
C ASP A 14 18.19 22.33 -61.08
N ALA A 15 17.31 21.36 -60.83
CA ALA A 15 17.59 19.92 -60.77
C ALA A 15 17.73 19.14 -62.12
N ALA A 16 18.02 17.84 -61.97
CA ALA A 16 17.59 16.70 -62.82
C ALA A 16 18.58 16.04 -63.84
N THR A 17 19.11 14.88 -63.41
CA THR A 17 19.01 13.53 -64.05
C THR A 17 19.70 13.18 -65.41
N MET A 18 20.17 11.91 -65.48
CA MET A 18 20.37 10.99 -66.63
C MET A 18 21.79 10.67 -67.18
N SER A 19 22.32 9.54 -66.71
CA SER A 19 22.65 8.30 -67.47
C SER A 19 23.41 8.34 -68.82
N LYS A 20 24.58 7.65 -68.84
CA LYS A 20 25.11 6.65 -69.84
C LYS A 20 26.61 6.44 -69.56
N SER A 21 27.11 5.30 -69.06
CA SER A 21 27.27 3.96 -69.66
C SER A 21 28.35 3.84 -70.75
N ASN A 22 29.19 2.78 -70.62
CA ASN A 22 30.14 2.19 -71.60
C ASN A 22 31.48 2.94 -71.83
N TRP A 23 32.65 2.29 -72.05
CA TRP A 23 32.94 0.85 -72.22
C TRP A 23 34.41 0.46 -71.86
N PHE A 24 34.58 -0.84 -71.61
CA PHE A 24 35.77 -1.66 -71.31
C PHE A 24 37.09 -1.42 -72.06
N ARG A 25 38.21 -1.69 -71.36
CA ARG A 25 39.28 -2.66 -71.75
C ARG A 25 39.83 -3.34 -70.48
N LEU A 26 39.71 -4.67 -70.35
CA LEU A 26 40.78 -5.67 -70.54
C LEU A 26 42.03 -5.39 -69.66
N SER A 27 42.50 -6.27 -68.76
CA SER A 27 42.08 -7.62 -68.33
C SER A 27 42.75 -7.91 -66.94
N SER A 28 42.75 -9.06 -66.27
CA SER A 28 42.45 -10.48 -66.57
C SER A 28 42.18 -11.27 -65.25
N PHE A 29 42.31 -12.60 -65.26
CA PHE A 29 42.34 -13.57 -64.15
C PHE A 29 41.04 -13.93 -63.37
N GLN A 30 40.64 -15.19 -63.63
CA GLN A 30 40.05 -16.18 -62.72
C GLN A 30 38.57 -16.03 -62.31
N ILE A 31 37.73 -16.69 -63.11
CA ILE A 31 36.50 -17.33 -62.66
C ILE A 31 36.90 -18.59 -61.86
N PHE A 32 36.61 -18.61 -60.55
CA PHE A 32 36.24 -19.82 -59.79
C PHE A 32 35.46 -19.39 -58.52
N ASP A 33 34.61 -20.28 -58.01
CA ASP A 33 33.89 -20.16 -56.72
C ASP A 33 32.80 -19.08 -56.55
N LEU A 34 31.96 -18.91 -57.57
CA LEU A 34 30.56 -18.58 -57.32
C LEU A 34 29.81 -19.87 -56.88
N MET A 35 29.75 -20.17 -55.57
CA MET A 35 28.75 -21.03 -54.88
C MET A 35 29.10 -21.38 -53.41
N PHE A 36 29.72 -20.50 -52.62
CA PHE A 36 30.02 -20.84 -51.21
C PHE A 36 30.00 -19.70 -50.17
N ASN A 37 28.83 -19.08 -49.89
CA ASN A 37 28.62 -18.48 -48.55
C ASN A 37 27.17 -18.24 -48.04
N GLN A 38 26.10 -18.73 -48.69
CA GLN A 38 24.74 -18.54 -48.14
C GLN A 38 24.52 -19.21 -46.76
N ARG A 39 25.29 -20.26 -46.45
CA ARG A 39 25.10 -21.04 -45.21
C ARG A 39 25.59 -20.34 -43.94
N ASN A 40 26.51 -19.37 -44.04
CA ASN A 40 26.95 -18.57 -42.87
C ASN A 40 26.00 -17.41 -42.57
N ASN A 41 25.40 -16.79 -43.58
CA ASN A 41 24.49 -15.65 -43.36
C ASN A 41 23.26 -16.06 -42.52
N HIS A 42 22.66 -17.24 -42.78
CA HIS A 42 21.55 -17.75 -41.95
C HIS A 42 21.98 -18.08 -40.51
N LYS A 43 23.21 -18.57 -40.30
CA LYS A 43 23.74 -18.78 -38.94
C LYS A 43 23.96 -17.46 -38.23
N LEU A 44 24.48 -16.45 -38.93
CA LEU A 44 24.76 -15.14 -38.37
C LEU A 44 23.47 -14.37 -38.04
N THR A 45 22.44 -14.43 -38.89
CA THR A 45 21.13 -13.84 -38.58
C THR A 45 20.41 -14.57 -37.45
N CYS A 46 20.45 -15.90 -37.39
CA CYS A 46 19.94 -16.65 -36.23
C CYS A 46 20.71 -16.32 -34.94
N LEU A 47 22.03 -16.12 -35.02
CA LEU A 47 22.81 -15.69 -33.85
C LEU A 47 22.39 -14.28 -33.42
N PHE A 48 22.19 -13.36 -34.37
CA PHE A 48 21.74 -12.00 -34.08
C PHE A 48 20.33 -11.95 -33.49
N THR A 49 19.39 -12.78 -33.98
CA THR A 49 18.04 -12.85 -33.40
C THR A 49 18.03 -13.53 -32.04
N ILE A 50 18.84 -14.57 -31.81
CA ILE A 50 19.01 -15.18 -30.48
C ILE A 50 19.62 -14.17 -29.50
N VAL A 51 20.65 -13.42 -29.91
CA VAL A 51 21.20 -12.32 -29.09
C VAL A 51 20.14 -11.27 -28.80
N LEU A 52 19.38 -10.81 -29.81
CA LEU A 52 18.28 -9.85 -29.62
C LEU A 52 17.20 -10.35 -28.66
N ILE A 53 16.81 -11.62 -28.73
CA ILE A 53 15.82 -12.23 -27.85
C ILE A 53 16.38 -12.33 -26.41
N LEU A 54 17.64 -12.76 -26.25
CA LEU A 54 18.31 -12.81 -24.94
C LEU A 54 18.52 -11.41 -24.35
N THR A 55 18.79 -10.39 -25.17
CA THR A 55 18.90 -9.00 -24.68
C THR A 55 17.55 -8.34 -24.41
N CYS A 56 16.47 -8.74 -25.11
CA CYS A 56 15.12 -8.31 -24.74
C CYS A 56 14.69 -8.91 -23.39
N GLN A 57 15.14 -10.12 -23.06
CA GLN A 57 14.83 -10.77 -21.77
C GLN A 57 15.53 -10.12 -20.57
N CYS A 58 16.59 -9.32 -20.77
CA CYS A 58 17.23 -8.54 -19.70
C CYS A 58 16.84 -7.05 -19.67
N LEU A 59 15.79 -6.65 -20.39
CA LEU A 59 15.16 -5.31 -20.28
C LEU A 59 13.87 -5.32 -19.45
N ALA A 60 13.44 -6.47 -18.93
CA ALA A 60 12.42 -6.57 -17.89
C ALA A 60 13.09 -6.55 -16.50
N ASP A 61 13.66 -5.39 -16.13
CA ASP A 61 14.09 -5.11 -14.77
C ASP A 61 13.23 -3.96 -14.20
N ASP A 62 11.98 -4.31 -13.89
CA ASP A 62 10.98 -3.43 -13.28
C ASP A 62 11.38 -2.97 -11.85
N GLY A 63 12.55 -3.40 -11.35
CA GLY A 63 13.07 -3.05 -10.03
C GLY A 63 13.60 -1.62 -9.93
N TYR A 64 14.10 -1.04 -11.03
CA TYR A 64 14.74 0.29 -10.98
C TYR A 64 13.75 1.45 -10.80
N GLU A 65 12.56 1.41 -11.41
CA GLU A 65 11.60 2.52 -11.29
C GLU A 65 11.03 2.64 -9.86
N MET A 66 10.86 1.52 -9.15
CA MET A 66 10.25 1.50 -7.81
C MET A 66 11.08 2.26 -6.76
N ASP A 67 12.42 2.25 -6.90
CA ASP A 67 13.34 2.84 -5.92
C ASP A 67 13.41 4.38 -6.01
N ASP A 68 13.13 4.96 -7.19
CA ASP A 68 13.08 6.43 -7.39
C ASP A 68 11.84 7.07 -6.72
N PHE A 69 10.75 6.31 -6.56
CA PHE A 69 9.55 6.76 -5.86
C PHE A 69 9.63 6.60 -4.34
N LEU A 70 10.58 5.80 -3.82
CA LEU A 70 10.75 5.51 -2.39
C LEU A 70 11.29 6.71 -1.60
N LYS A 71 10.52 7.20 -0.62
CA LYS A 71 10.94 8.25 0.32
C LYS A 71 11.60 7.64 1.54
N ARG A 72 12.93 7.56 1.51
CA ARG A 72 13.75 6.95 2.59
C ARG A 72 13.61 7.69 3.92
N GLU A 73 13.44 9.00 3.87
CA GLU A 73 13.17 9.89 5.02
C GLU A 73 11.85 9.59 5.74
N HIS A 74 10.90 8.93 5.06
CA HIS A 74 9.63 8.44 5.61
C HIS A 74 9.53 6.91 5.61
N SER A 75 10.66 6.21 5.44
CA SER A 75 10.71 4.74 5.44
C SER A 75 11.54 4.21 6.61
N LEU A 76 11.12 3.08 7.17
CA LEU A 76 11.77 2.35 8.24
C LEU A 76 12.10 0.95 7.72
N THR A 77 13.39 0.67 7.48
CA THR A 77 13.87 -0.60 6.92
C THR A 77 15.13 -1.08 7.65
N LYS A 78 15.41 -2.38 7.60
CA LYS A 78 16.68 -2.96 8.08
C LYS A 78 17.87 -2.23 7.43
N PRO A 79 18.97 -1.93 8.17
CA PRO A 79 19.25 -2.32 9.55
C PRO A 79 18.82 -1.27 10.61
N TYR A 80 17.81 -0.44 10.33
CA TYR A 80 17.25 0.57 11.26
C TYR A 80 18.31 1.55 11.83
N GLN A 81 19.24 1.98 10.98
CA GLN A 81 20.45 2.68 11.41
C GLN A 81 20.15 3.95 12.23
N GLY A 82 20.63 3.97 13.47
CA GLY A 82 20.54 5.11 14.39
C GLY A 82 19.19 5.36 15.03
N VAL A 83 18.14 4.59 14.73
CA VAL A 83 16.80 4.76 15.33
C VAL A 83 16.88 4.61 16.85
N GLY A 84 16.26 5.52 17.60
CA GLY A 84 16.29 5.58 19.07
C GLY A 84 17.62 5.99 19.72
N SER A 85 18.75 5.90 19.00
CA SER A 85 20.10 6.18 19.55
C SER A 85 20.80 7.41 18.97
N SER A 86 20.36 7.90 17.79
CA SER A 86 20.94 9.05 17.11
C SER A 86 19.94 10.19 16.90
N SER A 87 20.39 11.42 17.11
CA SER A 87 19.69 12.63 16.66
C SER A 87 19.57 12.72 15.14
N SER A 88 20.40 11.99 14.38
CA SER A 88 20.34 11.94 12.92
C SER A 88 19.28 10.99 12.36
N SER A 89 18.64 10.15 13.19
CA SER A 89 17.61 9.24 12.68
C SER A 89 16.33 9.99 12.28
N HIS A 90 15.62 9.47 11.28
CA HIS A 90 14.30 9.96 10.89
C HIS A 90 13.16 9.38 11.74
N TRP A 91 13.45 8.49 12.70
CA TRP A 91 12.46 7.82 13.53
C TRP A 91 12.84 7.84 15.02
N ASP A 92 11.81 7.94 15.88
CA ASP A 92 11.90 7.80 17.33
C ASP A 92 11.20 6.54 17.82
N LEU A 93 11.78 5.90 18.83
CA LEU A 93 11.13 4.85 19.62
C LEU A 93 10.44 5.45 20.84
N MET A 94 9.41 4.76 21.30
CA MET A 94 8.60 5.17 22.43
C MET A 94 8.11 3.95 23.24
N GLY A 95 8.03 4.11 24.56
CA GLY A 95 7.51 3.08 25.47
C GLY A 95 8.41 1.84 25.51
N ASN A 96 7.81 0.66 25.38
CA ASN A 96 8.48 -0.64 25.40
C ASN A 96 9.05 -1.07 24.04
N ALA A 97 9.00 -0.22 23.01
CA ALA A 97 9.48 -0.58 21.68
C ALA A 97 11.00 -0.79 21.67
N ILE A 98 11.46 -1.91 21.10
CA ILE A 98 12.87 -2.28 20.98
C ILE A 98 13.24 -2.59 19.53
N ILE A 99 14.51 -2.45 19.19
CA ILE A 99 15.03 -2.74 17.84
C ILE A 99 15.95 -3.96 17.89
N THR A 100 15.76 -4.83 16.91
CA THR A 100 16.66 -5.95 16.59
C THR A 100 17.24 -5.74 15.18
N THR A 101 18.11 -6.64 14.71
CA THR A 101 18.56 -6.62 13.31
C THR A 101 17.43 -6.92 12.33
N GLU A 102 16.37 -7.60 12.78
CA GLU A 102 15.33 -8.15 11.91
C GLU A 102 14.00 -7.39 11.95
N HIS A 103 13.70 -6.66 13.02
CA HIS A 103 12.44 -5.96 13.21
C HIS A 103 12.53 -4.93 14.35
N VAL A 104 11.62 -3.95 14.31
CA VAL A 104 11.25 -3.13 15.45
C VAL A 104 10.08 -3.83 16.17
N ARG A 105 10.30 -4.30 17.39
CA ARG A 105 9.25 -4.91 18.22
C ARG A 105 8.56 -3.80 18.99
N LEU A 106 7.28 -3.57 18.71
CA LEU A 106 6.47 -2.54 19.38
C LEU A 106 6.10 -2.98 20.80
N THR A 107 5.59 -4.21 20.93
CA THR A 107 5.35 -4.89 22.22
C THR A 107 5.87 -6.33 22.14
N PRO A 108 6.43 -6.87 23.24
CA PRO A 108 6.65 -8.31 23.38
C PRO A 108 5.37 -9.02 23.83
N ASP A 109 5.35 -10.35 23.71
CA ASP A 109 4.35 -11.25 24.31
C ASP A 109 4.47 -11.27 25.85
N LEU A 110 4.12 -10.14 26.46
CA LEU A 110 4.01 -9.85 27.88
C LEU A 110 2.84 -8.89 28.09
N GLN A 111 2.06 -9.10 29.15
CA GLN A 111 0.95 -8.24 29.56
C GLN A 111 1.39 -6.80 29.89
N SER A 112 0.46 -5.86 29.76
CA SER A 112 0.65 -4.44 30.14
C SER A 112 1.91 -3.82 29.53
N ARG A 113 2.03 -3.91 28.20
CA ARG A 113 3.09 -3.28 27.42
C ARG A 113 2.50 -2.31 26.41
N GLN A 114 3.23 -1.25 26.15
CA GLN A 114 2.84 -0.20 25.21
C GLN A 114 4.10 0.30 24.52
N GLY A 115 4.14 0.29 23.20
CA GLY A 115 5.29 0.80 22.46
C GLY A 115 4.91 1.33 21.09
N ALA A 116 5.69 2.28 20.61
CA ALA A 116 5.48 2.91 19.32
C ALA A 116 6.79 3.30 18.64
N VAL A 117 6.72 3.50 17.34
CA VAL A 117 7.76 4.12 16.52
C VAL A 117 7.14 5.19 15.65
N TRP A 118 7.76 6.38 15.58
CA TRP A 118 7.18 7.57 14.94
C TRP A 118 8.21 8.29 14.07
N SER A 119 7.81 8.75 12.88
CA SER A 119 8.65 9.59 12.05
C SER A 119 8.89 10.94 12.75
N ARG A 120 10.10 11.49 12.58
CA ARG A 120 10.48 12.85 13.02
C ARG A 120 10.14 13.90 11.98
N ILE A 121 10.08 13.51 10.71
CA ILE A 121 9.83 14.39 9.58
C ILE A 121 8.34 14.29 9.21
N PRO A 122 7.62 15.43 9.12
CA PRO A 122 6.25 15.47 8.62
C PRO A 122 6.22 15.28 7.10
N CYS A 123 5.23 14.56 6.60
CA CYS A 123 5.09 14.22 5.18
C CYS A 123 4.21 15.25 4.46
N TYR A 124 4.69 15.77 3.32
CA TYR A 124 3.96 16.71 2.45
C TYR A 124 3.62 16.10 1.08
N LEU A 125 3.49 14.78 0.99
CA LEU A 125 3.04 14.12 -0.24
C LEU A 125 1.51 14.22 -0.36
N ARG A 126 1.01 14.70 -1.51
CA ARG A 126 -0.44 14.70 -1.84
C ARG A 126 -0.96 13.30 -2.12
N ASP A 127 -0.17 12.49 -2.81
CA ASP A 127 -0.51 11.14 -3.27
C ASP A 127 0.62 10.18 -2.89
N TRP A 128 0.29 9.16 -2.09
CA TRP A 128 1.28 8.25 -1.51
C TRP A 128 0.76 6.83 -1.29
N GLU A 129 1.69 5.90 -1.23
CA GLU A 129 1.46 4.50 -0.89
C GLU A 129 2.42 4.07 0.21
N LEU A 130 1.88 3.55 1.31
CA LEU A 130 2.63 3.01 2.43
C LEU A 130 2.52 1.49 2.42
N GLN A 131 3.64 0.83 2.11
CA GLN A 131 3.80 -0.61 2.21
C GLN A 131 4.35 -0.97 3.60
N VAL A 132 3.64 -1.81 4.34
CA VAL A 132 4.01 -2.22 5.69
C VAL A 132 4.20 -3.74 5.74
N HIS A 133 5.39 -4.18 6.13
CA HIS A 133 5.70 -5.57 6.43
C HIS A 133 5.72 -5.72 7.95
N PHE A 134 4.82 -6.54 8.47
CA PHE A 134 4.62 -6.76 9.91
C PHE A 134 4.54 -8.26 10.21
N LYS A 135 4.59 -8.64 11.49
CA LYS A 135 4.17 -9.95 12.01
C LYS A 135 3.54 -9.80 13.39
N ILE A 136 2.44 -10.50 13.62
CA ILE A 136 1.82 -10.64 14.94
C ILE A 136 1.89 -12.11 15.35
N HIS A 137 2.52 -12.43 16.48
CA HIS A 137 2.73 -13.81 16.93
C HIS A 137 2.94 -13.94 18.43
N GLY A 138 2.51 -15.05 19.00
CA GLY A 138 2.62 -15.29 20.44
C GLY A 138 2.17 -16.67 20.87
N GLN A 139 2.46 -17.01 22.13
CA GLN A 139 2.25 -18.35 22.69
C GLN A 139 0.81 -18.59 23.18
N GLY A 140 -0.02 -17.53 23.22
CA GLY A 140 -1.43 -17.58 23.55
C GLY A 140 -2.21 -18.60 22.71
N LYS A 141 -2.78 -19.62 23.37
CA LYS A 141 -3.57 -20.68 22.73
C LYS A 141 -5.00 -20.19 22.44
N LYS A 142 -5.55 -20.60 21.29
CA LYS A 142 -6.88 -20.13 20.82
C LYS A 142 -6.87 -18.59 20.72
N ASN A 143 -7.89 -17.94 21.29
CA ASN A 143 -8.13 -16.50 21.23
C ASN A 143 -7.62 -15.77 22.48
N LEU A 144 -6.67 -16.36 23.23
CA LEU A 144 -6.02 -15.74 24.38
C LEU A 144 -4.82 -14.93 23.90
N ASN A 145 -5.09 -13.88 23.13
CA ASN A 145 -4.13 -12.98 22.51
C ASN A 145 -4.69 -11.56 22.47
N GLY A 146 -3.82 -10.56 22.40
CA GLY A 146 -4.27 -9.17 22.31
C GLY A 146 -3.15 -8.13 22.43
N ASP A 147 -3.44 -6.86 22.22
CA ASP A 147 -4.75 -6.39 21.69
C ASP A 147 -4.65 -6.23 20.16
N GLY A 148 -3.54 -5.68 19.69
CA GLY A 148 -3.18 -5.60 18.27
C GLY A 148 -2.12 -4.55 18.02
N MET A 149 -2.10 -4.03 16.79
CA MET A 149 -1.27 -2.88 16.43
C MET A 149 -2.03 -1.87 15.56
N ALA A 150 -1.56 -0.63 15.54
CA ALA A 150 -2.10 0.43 14.72
C ALA A 150 -1.02 1.11 13.89
N LEU A 151 -1.41 1.55 12.70
CA LEU A 151 -0.61 2.35 11.79
C LEU A 151 -1.24 3.74 11.68
N TRP A 152 -0.40 4.76 11.64
CA TRP A 152 -0.80 6.15 11.84
C TRP A 152 -0.29 7.06 10.74
N TYR A 153 -1.14 8.01 10.37
CA TYR A 153 -0.76 9.25 9.70
C TYR A 153 -1.46 10.41 10.43
N THR A 154 -0.81 10.97 11.45
CA THR A 154 -1.44 11.88 12.43
C THR A 154 -0.64 13.15 12.69
N LYS A 155 -1.34 14.22 13.07
CA LYS A 155 -0.76 15.52 13.45
C LYS A 155 0.07 15.40 14.71
N GLU A 156 -0.48 14.73 15.72
CA GLU A 156 0.19 14.41 16.96
C GLU A 156 1.07 13.17 16.78
N ARG A 157 2.25 13.19 17.39
CA ARG A 157 3.17 12.04 17.50
C ARG A 157 3.73 11.97 18.92
N MET A 158 4.30 10.82 19.26
CA MET A 158 4.92 10.58 20.58
C MET A 158 3.95 10.76 21.77
N GLN A 159 2.66 10.45 21.59
CA GLN A 159 1.64 10.52 22.66
C GLN A 159 1.22 9.10 23.10
N THR A 160 1.24 8.82 24.40
CA THR A 160 0.70 7.57 24.95
C THR A 160 -0.82 7.65 25.05
N GLY A 161 -1.51 6.55 24.77
CA GLY A 161 -2.90 6.40 25.18
C GLY A 161 -3.46 4.99 24.94
N PRO A 162 -4.78 4.83 25.08
CA PRO A 162 -5.45 3.53 25.06
C PRO A 162 -5.67 2.97 23.64
N VAL A 163 -5.51 3.78 22.58
CA VAL A 163 -5.85 3.35 21.22
C VAL A 163 -4.65 2.67 20.59
N PHE A 164 -4.51 1.35 20.80
CA PHE A 164 -3.34 0.56 20.39
C PHE A 164 -2.00 1.18 20.78
N GLY A 165 -1.96 1.87 21.93
CA GLY A 165 -0.78 2.55 22.44
C GLY A 165 -0.62 4.02 22.02
N ASN A 166 -1.52 4.59 21.23
CA ASN A 166 -1.57 6.02 20.89
C ASN A 166 -2.70 6.75 21.66
N MET A 167 -2.65 8.08 21.68
CA MET A 167 -3.72 8.91 22.25
C MET A 167 -5.09 8.65 21.61
N ASN A 168 -6.15 8.72 22.42
CA ASN A 168 -7.51 8.84 21.91
C ASN A 168 -7.76 10.30 21.45
N LEU A 169 -8.82 10.54 20.68
CA LEU A 169 -9.13 11.85 20.07
C LEU A 169 -7.98 12.37 19.19
N PHE A 170 -7.35 11.49 18.41
CA PHE A 170 -6.26 11.84 17.50
C PHE A 170 -6.74 12.65 16.29
N THR A 171 -5.84 13.42 15.68
CA THR A 171 -6.09 14.12 14.42
C THR A 171 -5.33 13.45 13.27
N GLY A 172 -6.02 12.75 12.38
CA GLY A 172 -5.44 12.10 11.20
C GLY A 172 -6.10 10.77 10.83
N LEU A 173 -5.35 9.87 10.24
CA LEU A 173 -5.75 8.49 9.89
C LEU A 173 -5.15 7.51 10.90
N GLY A 174 -5.99 6.62 11.42
CA GLY A 174 -5.59 5.38 12.10
C GLY A 174 -6.06 4.16 11.30
N VAL A 175 -5.19 3.18 11.13
CA VAL A 175 -5.50 1.87 10.56
C VAL A 175 -5.18 0.82 11.61
N PHE A 176 -6.20 0.10 12.08
CA PHE A 176 -6.12 -0.82 13.20
C PHE A 176 -6.03 -2.26 12.70
N LEU A 177 -5.06 -3.00 13.21
CA LEU A 177 -4.89 -4.43 13.04
C LEU A 177 -5.28 -5.10 14.36
N ASP A 178 -6.58 -5.29 14.53
CA ASP A 178 -7.19 -5.74 15.76
C ASP A 178 -7.21 -7.27 15.83
N THR A 179 -6.80 -7.84 16.97
CA THR A 179 -6.68 -9.29 17.15
C THR A 179 -7.62 -9.88 18.20
N TYR A 180 -8.33 -9.03 18.94
CA TYR A 180 -9.15 -9.46 20.07
C TYR A 180 -10.54 -8.81 20.01
N PRO A 181 -11.64 -9.59 19.99
CA PRO A 181 -12.98 -9.02 20.07
C PRO A 181 -13.27 -8.57 21.51
N ASN A 182 -13.24 -7.26 21.79
CA ASN A 182 -13.65 -6.74 23.09
C ASN A 182 -15.17 -6.87 23.30
N GLU A 183 -15.97 -6.78 22.22
CA GLU A 183 -17.44 -6.89 22.31
C GLU A 183 -17.94 -8.34 22.25
N ASN A 184 -18.21 -8.93 23.43
CA ASN A 184 -18.65 -10.32 23.63
C ASN A 184 -19.85 -10.83 22.79
N ASN A 185 -20.68 -9.93 22.24
CA ASN A 185 -21.89 -10.28 21.47
C ASN A 185 -21.81 -9.90 19.98
N ASN A 186 -20.65 -9.44 19.49
CA ASN A 186 -20.53 -8.93 18.12
C ASN A 186 -20.40 -10.08 17.10
N HIS A 187 -21.52 -10.70 16.78
CA HIS A 187 -21.62 -11.79 15.81
C HIS A 187 -21.33 -11.37 14.35
N GLU A 188 -21.15 -10.08 14.05
CA GLU A 188 -20.93 -9.59 12.69
C GLU A 188 -19.46 -9.52 12.26
N ARG A 189 -18.52 -9.40 13.20
CA ARG A 189 -17.09 -9.31 12.89
C ARG A 189 -16.37 -10.59 13.27
N VAL A 190 -15.61 -11.16 12.32
CA VAL A 190 -14.68 -12.25 12.58
C VAL A 190 -13.28 -11.66 12.78
N PHE A 191 -12.67 -11.93 13.92
CA PHE A 191 -11.33 -11.45 14.28
C PHE A 191 -10.24 -12.49 13.92
N PRO A 192 -9.01 -12.07 13.61
CA PRO A 192 -8.51 -10.69 13.60
C PRO A 192 -9.12 -9.84 12.47
N TYR A 193 -9.28 -8.54 12.73
CA TYR A 193 -10.01 -7.59 11.87
C TYR A 193 -9.17 -6.34 11.59
N VAL A 194 -9.09 -5.94 10.33
CA VAL A 194 -8.39 -4.72 9.91
C VAL A 194 -9.43 -3.64 9.60
N SER A 195 -9.29 -2.46 10.18
CA SER A 195 -10.23 -1.35 9.98
C SER A 195 -9.56 0.02 9.85
N GLY A 196 -10.23 0.97 9.21
CA GLY A 196 -9.78 2.36 9.10
C GLY A 196 -10.67 3.35 9.87
N MET A 197 -10.06 4.38 10.46
CA MET A 197 -10.74 5.50 11.12
C MET A 197 -10.03 6.82 10.79
N VAL A 198 -10.81 7.86 10.47
CA VAL A 198 -10.30 9.23 10.37
C VAL A 198 -10.77 10.03 11.58
N GLY A 199 -9.81 10.49 12.38
CA GLY A 199 -10.02 11.33 13.55
C GLY A 199 -9.77 12.80 13.21
N ASN A 200 -10.63 13.68 13.70
CA ASN A 200 -10.55 15.14 13.55
C ASN A 200 -10.20 15.87 14.87
N GLY A 201 -9.72 15.13 15.88
CA GLY A 201 -9.53 15.63 17.24
C GLY A 201 -10.78 15.60 18.14
N THR A 202 -11.96 15.22 17.64
CA THR A 202 -13.20 15.14 18.45
C THR A 202 -13.87 13.77 18.46
N LEU A 203 -13.55 12.89 17.51
CA LEU A 203 -14.07 11.52 17.47
C LEU A 203 -13.22 10.59 18.36
N ALA A 204 -13.86 9.96 19.34
CA ALA A 204 -13.23 8.98 20.22
C ALA A 204 -13.30 7.57 19.63
N TYR A 205 -12.19 6.83 19.71
CA TYR A 205 -12.18 5.39 19.49
C TYR A 205 -12.70 4.69 20.76
N GLU A 206 -13.80 3.95 20.64
CA GLU A 206 -14.39 3.11 21.69
C GLU A 206 -13.71 1.72 21.69
N HIS A 207 -12.69 1.51 22.55
CA HIS A 207 -11.96 0.23 22.62
C HIS A 207 -12.83 -0.95 23.05
N ASP A 208 -13.75 -0.76 24.01
CA ASP A 208 -14.70 -1.79 24.47
C ASP A 208 -15.70 -2.26 23.37
N ARG A 209 -15.64 -1.65 22.18
CA ARG A 209 -16.48 -1.91 21.00
C ARG A 209 -15.66 -1.94 19.70
N ASP A 210 -14.37 -2.19 19.78
CA ASP A 210 -13.50 -2.38 18.61
C ASP A 210 -13.62 -1.20 17.59
N GLY A 211 -13.82 0.03 18.10
CA GLY A 211 -14.00 1.26 17.31
C GLY A 211 -15.24 1.31 16.40
N GLN A 212 -16.24 0.46 16.59
CA GLN A 212 -17.34 0.24 15.63
C GLN A 212 -18.12 1.50 15.22
N SER A 213 -18.31 2.45 16.15
CA SER A 213 -19.08 3.70 15.93
C SER A 213 -18.38 4.71 15.00
N THR A 214 -17.05 4.66 14.92
CA THR A 214 -16.19 5.59 14.16
C THR A 214 -15.47 4.93 12.99
N GLU A 215 -15.75 3.64 12.75
CA GLU A 215 -15.14 2.82 11.71
C GLU A 215 -15.62 3.24 10.30
N LEU A 216 -14.69 3.52 9.40
CA LEU A 216 -14.98 3.75 7.97
C LEU A 216 -15.36 2.48 7.23
N GLY A 217 -14.79 1.35 7.66
CA GLY A 217 -14.93 0.03 7.09
C GLY A 217 -13.65 -0.78 7.30
N GLY A 218 -13.71 -2.06 6.93
CA GLY A 218 -12.65 -3.00 7.23
C GLY A 218 -12.94 -4.41 6.71
N CYS A 219 -12.03 -5.32 7.01
CA CYS A 219 -12.12 -6.72 6.61
C CYS A 219 -11.48 -7.66 7.65
N THR A 220 -12.00 -8.89 7.74
CA THR A 220 -11.32 -9.98 8.45
C THR A 220 -9.99 -10.32 7.77
N ALA A 221 -8.95 -10.57 8.55
CA ALA A 221 -7.65 -11.02 8.07
C ALA A 221 -6.98 -11.94 9.10
N LEU A 222 -6.75 -13.20 8.74
CA LEU A 222 -6.07 -14.16 9.61
C LEU A 222 -4.56 -13.89 9.61
N MET A 223 -4.13 -12.86 10.33
CA MET A 223 -2.76 -12.31 10.31
C MET A 223 -1.87 -12.75 11.48
N ARG A 224 -2.43 -13.47 12.46
CA ARG A 224 -1.73 -13.93 13.67
C ARG A 224 -1.06 -15.29 13.45
N ASN A 225 0.17 -15.45 13.94
CA ASN A 225 0.94 -16.71 13.89
C ASN A 225 1.14 -17.27 12.47
N ILE A 226 1.20 -16.39 11.47
CA ILE A 226 1.40 -16.76 10.07
C ILE A 226 2.89 -17.05 9.77
N PRO A 227 3.21 -18.21 9.14
CA PRO A 227 4.60 -18.63 8.95
C PRO A 227 5.32 -17.81 7.88
N HIS A 228 4.65 -17.49 6.77
CA HIS A 228 5.14 -16.60 5.71
C HIS A 228 5.03 -15.12 6.10
N ASP A 229 5.45 -14.23 5.22
CA ASP A 229 5.40 -12.79 5.45
C ASP A 229 4.00 -12.21 5.25
N THR A 230 3.66 -11.21 6.07
CA THR A 230 2.36 -10.54 6.06
C THR A 230 2.53 -9.05 5.77
N PHE A 231 1.77 -8.55 4.79
CA PHE A 231 1.90 -7.20 4.26
C PHE A 231 0.57 -6.45 4.28
N LEU A 232 0.64 -5.16 4.57
CA LEU A 232 -0.48 -4.22 4.42
C LEU A 232 -0.08 -3.12 3.43
N LEU A 233 -1.02 -2.74 2.56
CA LEU A 233 -0.94 -1.58 1.70
C LEU A 233 -1.91 -0.53 2.18
N ILE A 234 -1.45 0.70 2.41
CA ILE A 234 -2.32 1.87 2.62
C ILE A 234 -1.99 2.86 1.51
N ARG A 235 -2.94 3.06 0.60
CA ARG A 235 -2.83 4.00 -0.52
C ARG A 235 -3.76 5.18 -0.29
N TYR A 236 -3.24 6.39 -0.40
CA TYR A 236 -4.00 7.62 -0.41
C TYR A 236 -3.71 8.38 -1.70
N THR A 237 -4.71 8.51 -2.58
CA THR A 237 -4.57 9.26 -3.83
C THR A 237 -5.90 9.87 -4.25
N LYS A 238 -5.89 11.08 -4.82
CA LYS A 238 -7.09 11.82 -5.26
C LYS A 238 -8.26 11.78 -4.25
N ASN A 239 -7.95 12.05 -2.97
CA ASN A 239 -8.91 12.01 -1.85
C ASN A 239 -9.64 10.66 -1.69
N ARG A 240 -8.95 9.56 -2.01
CA ARG A 240 -9.44 8.17 -1.89
C ARG A 240 -8.45 7.36 -1.07
N LEU A 241 -8.96 6.71 -0.03
CA LEU A 241 -8.23 5.81 0.85
C LEU A 241 -8.53 4.36 0.44
N THR A 242 -7.49 3.62 0.06
CA THR A 242 -7.59 2.19 -0.21
C THR A 242 -6.64 1.44 0.72
N ILE A 243 -7.14 0.41 1.39
CA ILE A 243 -6.36 -0.51 2.22
C ILE A 243 -6.45 -1.91 1.60
N GLN A 244 -5.30 -2.51 1.32
CA GLN A 244 -5.19 -3.88 0.82
C GLN A 244 -4.26 -4.71 1.72
N ILE A 245 -4.38 -6.03 1.67
CA ILE A 245 -3.66 -6.94 2.56
C ILE A 245 -3.20 -8.20 1.82
N ASP A 246 -1.98 -8.66 2.09
CA ASP A 246 -1.54 -10.03 1.79
C ASP A 246 -1.14 -10.72 3.10
N VAL A 247 -1.97 -11.67 3.52
CA VAL A 247 -1.73 -12.59 4.64
C VAL A 247 -1.77 -14.05 4.20
N ASP A 248 -2.02 -14.30 2.91
CA ASP A 248 -2.14 -15.63 2.32
C ASP A 248 -0.78 -16.14 1.81
N GLY A 249 0.23 -15.27 1.72
CA GLY A 249 1.56 -15.61 1.21
C GLY A 249 1.59 -15.81 -0.29
N LYS A 250 0.59 -15.27 -1.00
CA LYS A 250 0.40 -15.44 -2.45
C LYS A 250 1.08 -14.34 -3.26
N GLN A 251 1.62 -13.30 -2.62
CA GLN A 251 2.09 -12.06 -3.26
C GLN A 251 0.96 -11.41 -4.06
N GLN A 252 -0.24 -11.42 -3.49
CA GLN A 252 -1.48 -10.93 -4.09
C GLN A 252 -2.25 -10.08 -3.09
N TRP A 253 -2.44 -8.81 -3.44
CA TRP A 253 -3.21 -7.86 -2.65
C TRP A 253 -4.70 -8.21 -2.69
N ARG A 254 -5.30 -8.40 -1.51
CA ARG A 254 -6.75 -8.50 -1.31
C ARG A 254 -7.28 -7.16 -0.80
N ASP A 255 -8.36 -6.67 -1.40
CA ASP A 255 -9.03 -5.45 -0.95
C ASP A 255 -9.62 -5.62 0.46
N CYS A 256 -9.49 -4.57 1.28
CA CYS A 256 -9.96 -4.54 2.66
C CYS A 256 -10.84 -3.32 2.96
N LEU A 257 -10.43 -2.14 2.50
CA LEU A 257 -11.21 -0.90 2.53
C LEU A 257 -10.95 -0.14 1.23
N ASP A 258 -11.97 0.46 0.63
CA ASP A 258 -11.83 1.34 -0.52
C ASP A 258 -12.87 2.47 -0.45
N LEU A 259 -12.44 3.68 -0.10
CA LEU A 259 -13.33 4.79 0.26
C LEU A 259 -12.90 6.11 -0.39
N PRO A 260 -13.71 6.66 -1.34
CA PRO A 260 -13.51 8.01 -1.86
C PRO A 260 -14.03 9.08 -0.88
N GLY A 261 -13.61 10.32 -1.06
CA GLY A 261 -14.05 11.46 -0.24
C GLY A 261 -13.33 11.57 1.11
N VAL A 262 -12.23 10.83 1.30
CA VAL A 262 -11.37 10.97 2.48
C VAL A 262 -10.43 12.14 2.23
N ARG A 263 -10.40 13.11 3.15
CA ARG A 263 -9.56 14.31 3.06
C ARG A 263 -8.58 14.31 4.22
N LEU A 264 -7.29 14.15 3.92
CA LEU A 264 -6.20 14.18 4.89
C LEU A 264 -5.30 15.40 4.65
N PRO A 265 -5.07 16.24 5.68
CA PRO A 265 -4.06 17.29 5.65
C PRO A 265 -2.66 16.78 5.35
N GLN A 266 -1.84 17.65 4.77
CA GLN A 266 -0.39 17.44 4.67
C GLN A 266 0.30 17.83 5.99
N GLY A 267 1.59 17.52 6.10
CA GLY A 267 2.43 17.90 7.24
C GLY A 267 2.25 17.01 8.48
N TYR A 268 1.64 15.83 8.34
CA TYR A 268 1.43 14.89 9.44
C TYR A 268 2.53 13.82 9.48
N PHE A 269 2.63 13.09 10.59
CA PHE A 269 3.69 12.12 10.86
C PHE A 269 3.20 10.68 10.64
N PHE A 270 4.07 9.83 10.10
CA PHE A 270 3.82 8.40 10.06
C PHE A 270 4.22 7.75 11.38
N GLY A 271 3.50 6.72 11.78
CA GLY A 271 3.86 5.93 12.95
C GLY A 271 3.25 4.55 12.98
N ALA A 272 3.73 3.73 13.91
CA ALA A 272 3.12 2.47 14.28
C ALA A 272 3.15 2.32 15.80
N SER A 273 2.09 1.79 16.40
CA SER A 273 2.03 1.53 17.84
C SER A 273 1.34 0.21 18.14
N SER A 274 1.57 -0.33 19.33
CA SER A 274 0.87 -1.50 19.85
C SER A 274 0.70 -1.39 21.37
N VAL A 275 -0.32 -2.08 21.89
CA VAL A 275 -0.58 -2.27 23.31
C VAL A 275 -0.95 -3.74 23.58
N THR A 276 -0.64 -4.20 24.79
CA THR A 276 -1.08 -5.49 25.35
C THR A 276 -1.76 -5.25 26.70
N GLY A 277 -2.99 -5.70 26.85
CA GLY A 277 -3.74 -5.67 28.11
C GLY A 277 -3.43 -6.86 29.02
N ASP A 278 -4.49 -7.56 29.45
CA ASP A 278 -4.45 -8.85 30.15
C ASP A 278 -4.05 -10.01 29.22
N LEU A 279 -4.14 -9.80 27.90
CA LEU A 279 -3.65 -10.70 26.87
C LEU A 279 -2.47 -10.05 26.15
N SER A 280 -1.66 -10.86 25.47
CA SER A 280 -0.45 -10.40 24.80
C SER A 280 -0.16 -11.15 23.50
N ASP A 281 0.62 -10.49 22.65
CA ASP A 281 1.31 -11.03 21.48
C ASP A 281 2.59 -10.19 21.27
N ASN A 282 3.54 -10.72 20.51
CA ASN A 282 4.61 -9.91 19.93
C ASN A 282 4.05 -9.18 18.70
N HIS A 283 4.26 -7.87 18.65
CA HIS A 283 3.88 -7.02 17.53
C HIS A 283 5.16 -6.49 16.86
N ASP A 284 5.58 -7.16 15.80
CA ASP A 284 6.85 -6.91 15.12
C ASP A 284 6.64 -6.17 13.80
N LEU A 285 7.35 -5.06 13.63
CA LEU A 285 7.36 -4.24 12.42
C LEU A 285 8.69 -4.45 11.68
N ILE A 286 8.63 -5.11 10.52
CA ILE A 286 9.81 -5.46 9.72
C ILE A 286 10.16 -4.32 8.77
N SER A 287 9.16 -3.70 8.12
CA SER A 287 9.39 -2.43 7.43
C SER A 287 8.13 -1.57 7.27
N MET A 288 8.36 -0.26 7.13
CA MET A 288 7.45 0.70 6.54
C MET A 288 8.17 1.33 5.35
N LYS A 289 7.58 1.31 4.15
CA LYS A 289 8.14 1.93 2.96
C LYS A 289 7.11 2.87 2.37
N LEU A 290 7.45 4.16 2.29
CA LEU A 290 6.58 5.17 1.69
C LEU A 290 7.01 5.46 0.26
N TYR A 291 6.10 5.30 -0.68
CA TYR A 291 6.27 5.62 -2.08
C TYR A 291 5.43 6.85 -2.45
N GLN A 292 6.03 7.80 -3.17
CA GLN A 292 5.28 8.89 -3.80
C GLN A 292 4.63 8.39 -5.08
N LEU A 293 3.34 8.68 -5.26
CA LEU A 293 2.64 8.36 -6.49
C LEU A 293 2.69 9.55 -7.46
N THR A 294 3.06 9.30 -8.70
CA THR A 294 2.96 10.30 -9.77
C THR A 294 1.54 10.32 -10.29
N VAL A 295 0.85 11.44 -10.08
CA VAL A 295 -0.58 11.58 -10.36
C VAL A 295 -0.82 12.85 -11.16
N GLU A 296 -1.29 12.68 -12.40
CA GLU A 296 -1.68 13.82 -13.25
C GLU A 296 -2.95 14.49 -12.69
N ARG A 297 -2.87 15.82 -12.55
CA ARG A 297 -3.92 16.70 -12.04
C ARG A 297 -4.10 17.90 -12.98
N PRO A 298 -5.33 18.41 -13.21
CA PRO A 298 -5.54 19.71 -13.84
C PRO A 298 -4.94 20.83 -12.96
N GLN A 299 -4.51 21.93 -13.57
CA GLN A 299 -3.96 23.09 -12.83
C GLN A 299 -4.96 23.68 -11.81
N GLU A 300 -6.26 23.56 -12.06
CA GLU A 300 -7.33 23.98 -11.15
C GLU A 300 -7.35 23.18 -9.82
N GLU A 301 -6.83 21.94 -9.80
CA GLU A 301 -6.64 21.15 -8.56
C GLU A 301 -5.33 21.51 -7.81
N GLU A 302 -4.49 22.39 -8.34
CA GLU A 302 -3.27 22.86 -7.65
C GLU A 302 -3.53 24.08 -6.77
N GLU A 303 -4.65 24.79 -7.00
CA GLU A 303 -5.06 25.98 -6.25
C GLU A 303 -6.03 25.68 -5.07
N GLU A 304 -6.23 24.41 -4.70
CA GLU A 304 -7.06 24.03 -3.55
C GLU A 304 -6.56 24.64 -2.21
N GLU A 305 -7.48 25.15 -1.39
CA GLU A 305 -7.16 25.69 -0.07
C GLU A 305 -6.49 24.66 0.87
N GLU A 306 -5.59 25.13 1.74
CA GLU A 306 -4.86 24.28 2.68
C GLU A 306 -5.82 23.57 3.66
N LEU A 307 -5.99 22.26 3.48
CA LEU A 307 -6.77 21.41 4.38
C LEU A 307 -6.11 21.32 5.76
N THR A 308 -6.76 21.91 6.78
CA THR A 308 -6.22 21.95 8.16
C THR A 308 -6.78 20.86 9.09
N VAL A 309 -7.94 20.29 8.76
CA VAL A 309 -8.65 19.30 9.59
C VAL A 309 -9.05 18.10 8.71
N PRO A 310 -8.81 16.85 9.16
CA PRO A 310 -9.25 15.66 8.44
C PRO A 310 -10.78 15.54 8.38
N SER A 311 -11.30 15.07 7.24
CA SER A 311 -12.74 14.81 7.08
C SER A 311 -13.00 13.62 6.16
N VAL A 312 -14.23 13.10 6.20
CA VAL A 312 -14.74 12.12 5.24
C VAL A 312 -16.09 12.58 4.73
N ASP A 313 -16.20 12.74 3.41
CA ASP A 313 -17.42 13.19 2.76
C ASP A 313 -18.55 12.17 3.00
N ASN A 314 -19.74 12.67 3.33
CA ASN A 314 -20.93 11.86 3.65
C ASN A 314 -20.75 10.84 4.79
N PHE A 315 -19.86 11.07 5.76
CA PHE A 315 -19.63 10.18 6.93
C PHE A 315 -20.92 9.76 7.66
N GLU A 316 -21.89 10.67 7.86
CA GLU A 316 -23.18 10.30 8.45
C GLU A 316 -23.97 9.29 7.62
N GLN A 317 -23.87 9.34 6.29
CA GLN A 317 -24.59 8.44 5.39
C GLN A 317 -23.95 7.06 5.37
N LEU A 318 -22.62 6.95 5.53
CA LEU A 318 -21.92 5.69 5.76
C LEU A 318 -22.44 5.00 7.04
N ASN A 319 -22.51 5.74 8.15
CA ASN A 319 -23.05 5.22 9.41
C ASN A 319 -24.55 4.88 9.34
N LYS A 320 -25.37 5.70 8.66
CA LYS A 320 -26.79 5.39 8.40
C LYS A 320 -26.96 4.18 7.47
N GLY A 321 -26.10 4.02 6.48
CA GLY A 321 -26.06 2.89 5.56
C GLY A 321 -25.80 1.57 6.28
N LYS A 322 -24.82 1.55 7.20
CA LYS A 322 -24.63 0.44 8.14
C LYS A 322 -25.95 0.15 8.88
N ILE A 323 -26.53 1.12 9.59
CA ILE A 323 -27.77 0.93 10.38
C ILE A 323 -28.94 0.36 9.55
N ILE A 324 -29.12 0.79 8.30
CA ILE A 324 -30.17 0.28 7.41
C ILE A 324 -29.90 -1.18 7.00
N GLN A 325 -28.64 -1.54 6.75
CA GLN A 325 -28.23 -2.94 6.50
C GLN A 325 -28.52 -3.83 7.72
N TRP A 326 -28.20 -3.37 8.94
CA TRP A 326 -28.56 -4.06 10.20
C TRP A 326 -30.07 -4.30 10.32
N GLN A 327 -30.91 -3.29 10.04
CA GLN A 327 -32.37 -3.44 10.06
C GLN A 327 -32.86 -4.44 9.01
N GLY A 328 -32.31 -4.41 7.79
CA GLY A 328 -32.61 -5.37 6.74
C GLY A 328 -32.28 -6.81 7.13
N PHE A 329 -31.11 -7.04 7.75
CA PHE A 329 -30.69 -8.36 8.21
C PHE A 329 -31.59 -8.88 9.34
N HIS A 330 -31.95 -8.03 10.31
CA HIS A 330 -32.92 -8.39 11.35
C HIS A 330 -34.30 -8.74 10.79
N ILE A 331 -34.80 -8.00 9.79
CA ILE A 331 -36.10 -8.29 9.15
C ILE A 331 -36.05 -9.63 8.39
N LEU A 332 -34.97 -9.91 7.67
CA LEU A 332 -34.76 -11.19 6.98
C LEU A 332 -34.66 -12.35 7.97
N HIS A 333 -33.87 -12.21 9.04
CA HIS A 333 -33.69 -13.26 10.04
C HIS A 333 -34.97 -13.51 10.87
N ALA A 334 -35.75 -12.47 11.18
CA ALA A 334 -37.07 -12.59 11.79
C ALA A 334 -38.08 -13.27 10.84
N SER A 335 -38.03 -12.95 9.54
CA SER A 335 -38.88 -13.58 8.52
C SER A 335 -38.55 -15.06 8.34
N PHE A 336 -37.25 -15.42 8.33
CA PHE A 336 -36.78 -16.80 8.23
C PHE A 336 -37.20 -17.63 9.45
N ASN A 337 -37.02 -17.10 10.67
CA ASN A 337 -37.50 -17.74 11.89
C ASN A 337 -39.03 -17.90 11.94
N ARG A 338 -39.78 -16.96 11.35
CA ARG A 338 -41.24 -17.06 11.22
C ARG A 338 -41.67 -18.09 10.18
N PHE A 339 -40.87 -18.28 9.12
CA PHE A 339 -41.08 -19.32 8.11
C PHE A 339 -40.80 -20.72 8.71
N CYS A 340 -39.69 -20.91 9.42
CA CYS A 340 -39.36 -22.15 10.11
C CYS A 340 -40.41 -22.55 11.16
N ARG A 341 -41.03 -21.60 11.87
CA ARG A 341 -42.12 -21.89 12.83
C ARG A 341 -43.44 -22.35 12.17
N ASN A 342 -43.64 -22.09 10.87
CA ASN A 342 -44.83 -22.51 10.13
C ASN A 342 -44.61 -23.79 9.30
N CYS A 343 -43.37 -24.28 9.16
CA CYS A 343 -43.07 -25.54 8.47
C CYS A 343 -43.23 -26.73 9.43
N LEU A 344 -44.38 -27.40 9.35
CA LEU A 344 -44.77 -28.54 10.19
C LEU A 344 -44.07 -29.87 9.81
N PHE A 345 -42.75 -29.84 9.58
CA PHE A 345 -41.90 -31.00 9.23
C PHE A 345 -40.58 -30.99 10.01
N GLN A 346 -40.62 -31.48 11.25
CA GLN A 346 -39.53 -31.53 12.24
C GLN A 346 -38.38 -32.53 11.90
N LYS A 347 -38.03 -32.75 10.62
CA LYS A 347 -37.05 -33.80 10.21
C LYS A 347 -36.10 -33.49 9.05
N MET A 348 -35.98 -32.23 8.58
CA MET A 348 -35.01 -31.86 7.53
C MET A 348 -34.05 -30.70 7.89
N CYS A 349 -34.10 -30.16 9.11
CA CYS A 349 -33.23 -29.02 9.49
C CYS A 349 -31.79 -29.42 9.84
N ASP A 350 -31.51 -30.66 10.23
CA ASP A 350 -30.20 -31.07 10.76
C ASP A 350 -29.07 -31.15 9.72
N ASN A 351 -29.38 -31.03 8.42
CA ASN A 351 -28.41 -31.21 7.32
C ASN A 351 -28.07 -29.93 6.52
N CYS A 352 -28.66 -28.76 6.84
CA CYS A 352 -28.38 -27.52 6.09
C CYS A 352 -27.25 -26.65 6.65
N PHE A 353 -26.59 -27.05 7.74
CA PHE A 353 -25.56 -26.23 8.42
C PHE A 353 -24.10 -26.66 8.15
N CYS A 354 -23.85 -27.52 7.15
CA CYS A 354 -22.51 -28.09 6.87
C CYS A 354 -21.90 -27.71 5.51
N LEU A 355 -22.43 -26.72 4.78
CA LEU A 355 -21.73 -26.13 3.64
C LEU A 355 -21.75 -24.59 3.72
N SER A 356 -20.57 -24.03 4.02
CA SER A 356 -20.13 -22.61 4.00
C SER A 356 -19.61 -22.14 5.36
N ILE A 357 -18.42 -22.65 5.71
CA ILE A 357 -17.38 -21.94 6.47
C ILE A 357 -16.09 -22.14 5.67
#